data_AF-A0A817YAB2-F1
#
_entry.id   AF-A0A817YAB2-F1
#
_cell.length_a   1.000
_cell.length_b   1.000
_cell.length_c   1.000
_cell.angle_alpha   90.00
_cell.angle_beta   90.00
_cell.angle_gamma   90.00
#
_symmetry.space_group_name_H-M   'P 1'
#
loop_
_entity.id
_entity.type
_entity.pdbx_description
1 polymer ?
#
loop_
_entity_poly.entity_id
_entity_poly.type
_entity_poly.pdbx_seq_one_letter_code
_entity_poly.pdbx_strand_id
1 'polypeptide(L)'
;MFFTSYNRFIEYDSQVVPLLRRMIHLEQLTLYLSVINRSTFIDGIHPKDNILDRMPQLQTFSFNIITRTNVSTSVHNQLYKHMRCTFLNGKFHQVDFYLDQYSDGMTRSYIYSLPYKMNDMHDISNTFPGGSFTNVRVILLFDIHYPFEYKIYDRIARSFPFLRDLTVLNRKPRNYKSSHEAKKSDQIASVIVFPHLTHLRICLGNMDIAEQLLVNTNTLLPSHVAQTDRKPSVNRGYLSHFSDFTA
;
A
#
# COMPACT_ATOMS: atom_id res chain seq x y z
N MET A 1 -2.51 14.94 11.32
CA MET A 1 -3.74 14.47 11.99
C MET A 1 -4.10 13.14 11.36
N PHE A 2 -4.24 12.07 12.15
CA PHE A 2 -4.57 10.74 11.64
C PHE A 2 -6.06 10.50 11.84
N PHE A 3 -6.81 10.29 10.76
CA PHE A 3 -8.19 9.81 10.81
C PHE A 3 -8.19 8.34 10.42
N THR A 4 -8.08 7.46 11.41
CA THR A 4 -8.23 6.01 11.23
C THR A 4 -9.45 5.55 12.01
N SER A 5 -10.56 5.34 11.31
CA SER A 5 -11.75 4.71 11.89
C SER A 5 -11.80 3.26 11.40
N TYR A 6 -11.58 2.32 12.33
CA TYR A 6 -11.71 0.89 12.06
C TYR A 6 -13.17 0.40 12.12
N ASN A 7 -14.16 1.26 12.43
CA ASN A 7 -15.55 0.79 12.60
C ASN A 7 -16.69 1.79 12.33
N ARG A 8 -16.43 2.98 11.76
CA ARG A 8 -17.49 3.91 11.29
C ARG A 8 -17.03 4.67 10.06
N PHE A 9 -17.85 4.69 9.02
CA PHE A 9 -17.62 5.46 7.80
C PHE A 9 -17.32 6.92 8.16
N ILE A 10 -16.07 7.35 8.01
CA ILE A 10 -15.76 8.77 8.08
C ILE A 10 -16.27 9.37 6.77
N GLU A 11 -17.35 10.12 6.87
CA GLU A 11 -17.90 10.85 5.73
C GLU A 11 -17.04 12.08 5.47
N TYR A 12 -16.34 12.07 4.33
CA TYR A 12 -15.44 13.15 3.94
C TYR A 12 -16.14 14.52 3.96
N ASP A 13 -17.28 14.60 3.28
CA ASP A 13 -17.98 15.87 3.04
C ASP A 13 -18.67 16.42 4.29
N SER A 14 -19.21 15.55 5.16
CA SER A 14 -19.99 15.97 6.34
C SER A 14 -19.17 16.03 7.63
N GLN A 15 -18.03 15.33 7.72
CA GLN A 15 -17.21 15.27 8.95
C GLN A 15 -15.82 15.87 8.76
N VAL A 16 -15.08 15.45 7.73
CA VAL A 16 -13.67 15.86 7.55
C VAL A 16 -13.59 17.31 7.10
N VAL A 17 -14.35 17.68 6.06
CA VAL A 17 -14.32 19.04 5.51
C VAL A 17 -14.72 20.10 6.55
N PRO A 18 -15.84 19.98 7.30
CA PRO A 18 -16.18 20.96 8.32
C PRO A 18 -15.16 21.06 9.45
N LEU A 19 -14.52 19.95 9.83
CA LEU A 19 -13.47 19.96 10.84
C LEU A 19 -12.23 20.71 10.35
N LEU A 20 -11.74 20.42 9.13
CA LEU A 20 -10.60 21.12 8.54
C LEU A 20 -10.87 22.61 8.36
N ARG A 21 -12.10 22.99 7.98
CA ARG A 21 -12.52 24.39 7.85
C ARG A 21 -12.51 25.17 9.17
N ARG A 22 -12.55 24.50 10.32
CA ARG A 22 -12.39 25.17 11.64
C ARG A 22 -10.93 25.41 12.01
N MET A 23 -9.98 24.82 11.29
CA MET A 23 -8.54 24.91 11.54
C MET A 23 -7.87 25.93 10.62
N ILE A 24 -8.50 27.08 10.36
CA ILE A 24 -8.05 28.08 9.38
C ILE A 24 -6.65 28.65 9.60
N HIS A 25 -6.13 28.55 10.83
CA HIS A 25 -4.82 29.03 11.23
C HIS A 25 -3.70 27.98 11.12
N LEU A 26 -4.02 26.80 10.62
CA LEU A 26 -3.07 25.70 10.57
C LEU A 26 -2.06 25.91 9.43
N GLU A 27 -0.78 26.01 9.77
CA GLU A 27 0.29 26.24 8.81
C GLU A 27 0.81 24.95 8.16
N GLN A 28 0.65 23.81 8.83
CA GLN A 28 1.18 22.53 8.37
C GLN A 28 0.18 21.39 8.60
N LEU A 29 -0.19 20.68 7.54
CA LEU A 29 -1.10 19.55 7.58
C LEU A 29 -0.49 18.31 6.93
N THR A 30 -0.41 17.22 7.70
CA THR A 30 -0.28 15.86 7.15
C THR A 30 -1.59 15.12 7.34
N LEU A 31 -2.20 14.67 6.24
CA LEU A 31 -3.54 14.08 6.21
C LEU A 31 -3.53 12.69 5.57
N TYR A 32 -3.73 11.66 6.39
CA TYR A 32 -4.12 10.33 5.92
C TYR A 32 -5.64 10.20 5.99
N LEU A 33 -6.25 9.78 4.88
CA LEU A 33 -7.69 9.65 4.78
C LEU A 33 -8.05 8.41 3.95
N SER A 34 -8.89 7.53 4.50
CA SER A 34 -9.48 6.41 3.78
C SER A 34 -11.00 6.53 3.81
N VAL A 35 -11.62 6.61 2.63
CA VAL A 35 -13.06 6.81 2.46
C VAL A 35 -13.61 5.65 1.66
N ILE A 36 -14.65 5.01 2.19
CA ILE A 36 -15.27 3.81 1.63
C ILE A 36 -16.72 4.16 1.26
N ASN A 37 -17.21 3.58 0.16
CA ASN A 37 -18.61 3.70 -0.29
C ASN A 37 -19.03 5.12 -0.71
N ARG A 38 -18.11 5.92 -1.24
CA ARG A 38 -18.47 7.21 -1.86
C ARG A 38 -19.01 6.98 -3.27
N SER A 39 -20.02 7.74 -3.68
CA SER A 39 -20.57 7.70 -5.04
C SER A 39 -19.61 8.27 -6.10
N THR A 40 -18.66 9.11 -5.67
CA THR A 40 -17.63 9.73 -6.51
C THR A 40 -16.24 9.58 -5.88
N PHE A 41 -15.19 9.62 -6.71
CA PHE A 41 -13.83 9.68 -6.19
C PHE A 41 -13.55 11.03 -5.55
N ILE A 42 -12.71 11.04 -4.51
CA ILE A 42 -12.02 12.27 -4.11
C ILE A 42 -10.92 12.47 -5.15
N ASP A 43 -11.14 13.36 -6.11
CA ASP A 43 -10.17 13.73 -7.12
C ASP A 43 -9.31 14.91 -6.66
N GLY A 44 -8.50 15.47 -7.56
CA GLY A 44 -7.67 16.63 -7.22
C GLY A 44 -8.40 17.93 -6.99
N ILE A 45 -9.63 18.07 -7.48
CA ILE A 45 -10.45 19.26 -7.23
C ILE A 45 -10.86 19.27 -5.75
N HIS A 46 -11.24 18.12 -5.21
CA HIS A 46 -11.82 18.06 -3.87
C HIS A 46 -10.89 18.60 -2.77
N PRO A 47 -9.61 18.18 -2.64
CA PRO A 47 -8.68 18.77 -1.69
C PRO A 47 -8.39 20.24 -1.97
N LYS A 48 -8.36 20.64 -3.24
CA LYS A 48 -8.15 22.04 -3.62
C LYS A 48 -9.27 22.92 -3.07
N ASP A 49 -10.50 22.64 -3.46
CA ASP A 49 -11.66 23.50 -3.16
C ASP A 49 -12.05 23.46 -1.68
N ASN A 50 -11.86 22.31 -1.02
CA ASN A 50 -12.32 22.11 0.36
C ASN A 50 -11.25 22.34 1.42
N ILE A 51 -9.96 22.22 1.06
CA ILE A 51 -8.85 22.34 2.01
C ILE A 51 -7.99 23.55 1.60
N LEU A 52 -7.37 23.52 0.43
CA LEU A 52 -6.37 24.53 0.04
C LEU A 52 -6.97 25.94 -0.05
N ASP A 53 -8.10 26.10 -0.73
CA ASP A 53 -8.73 27.40 -0.93
C ASP A 53 -9.35 27.96 0.37
N ARG A 54 -9.51 27.12 1.40
CA ARG A 54 -10.15 27.46 2.67
C ARG A 54 -9.18 27.58 3.84
N MET A 55 -7.90 27.26 3.62
CA MET A 55 -6.85 27.30 4.65
C MET A 55 -5.70 28.19 4.16
N PRO A 56 -5.87 29.52 4.12
CA PRO A 56 -4.92 30.43 3.48
C PRO A 56 -3.55 30.50 4.18
N GLN A 57 -3.50 30.13 5.47
CA GLN A 57 -2.25 30.06 6.23
C GLN A 57 -1.50 28.74 6.05
N LEU A 58 -2.09 27.75 5.36
CA LEU A 58 -1.46 26.46 5.13
C LEU A 58 -0.27 26.60 4.19
N GLN A 59 0.94 26.43 4.72
CA GLN A 59 2.20 26.52 3.97
C GLN A 59 2.66 25.14 3.51
N THR A 60 2.42 24.10 4.31
CA THR A 60 2.78 22.73 3.98
C THR A 60 1.56 21.83 4.04
N PHE A 61 1.28 21.14 2.93
CA PHE A 61 0.24 20.13 2.87
C PHE A 61 0.81 18.83 2.30
N SER A 62 0.71 17.75 3.07
CA SER A 62 1.09 16.40 2.63
C SER A 62 -0.07 15.47 2.90
N PHE A 63 -0.39 14.60 1.95
CA PHE A 63 -1.58 13.77 2.05
C PHE A 63 -1.43 12.41 1.37
N ASN A 64 -2.24 11.48 1.84
CA ASN A 64 -2.52 10.19 1.23
C ASN A 64 -4.02 9.94 1.40
N ILE A 65 -4.75 10.01 0.28
CA ILE A 65 -6.19 9.86 0.24
C ILE A 65 -6.51 8.60 -0.56
N ILE A 66 -7.20 7.69 0.10
CA ILE A 66 -7.67 6.43 -0.46
C ILE A 66 -9.19 6.52 -0.57
N THR A 67 -9.74 6.33 -1.76
CA THR A 67 -11.20 6.29 -1.95
C THR A 67 -11.60 4.96 -2.58
N ARG A 68 -12.59 4.27 -2.00
CA ARG A 68 -13.20 3.07 -2.58
C ARG A 68 -14.60 3.40 -3.08
N THR A 69 -14.86 3.19 -4.37
CA THR A 69 -16.12 3.53 -5.05
C THR A 69 -16.59 2.38 -5.94
N ASN A 70 -17.87 2.41 -6.32
CA ASN A 70 -18.49 1.49 -7.28
C ASN A 70 -18.69 2.18 -8.65
N VAL A 71 -17.64 2.86 -9.14
CA VAL A 71 -17.70 3.62 -10.40
C VAL A 71 -17.28 2.71 -11.57
N SER A 72 -17.95 2.83 -12.72
CA SER A 72 -17.66 2.03 -13.92
C SER A 72 -16.32 2.42 -14.57
N THR A 73 -15.61 1.42 -15.11
CA THR A 73 -14.25 1.51 -15.68
C THR A 73 -14.05 2.57 -16.78
N SER A 74 -15.10 2.98 -17.48
CA SER A 74 -15.03 3.97 -18.56
C SER A 74 -14.79 5.41 -18.06
N VAL A 75 -15.17 5.72 -16.82
CA VAL A 75 -14.94 7.03 -16.19
C VAL A 75 -13.46 7.20 -15.79
N HIS A 76 -12.71 6.10 -15.65
CA HIS A 76 -11.38 6.06 -15.04
C HIS A 76 -10.30 6.76 -15.86
N ASN A 77 -10.27 6.54 -17.18
CA ASN A 77 -9.23 7.13 -18.05
C ASN A 77 -9.37 8.65 -18.18
N GLN A 78 -10.60 9.15 -18.13
CA GLN A 78 -10.88 10.58 -18.10
C GLN A 78 -10.47 11.18 -16.76
N LEU A 79 -10.76 10.47 -15.66
CA LEU A 79 -10.34 10.84 -14.31
C LEU A 79 -8.82 10.92 -14.18
N TYR A 80 -8.07 9.97 -14.76
CA TYR A 80 -6.60 9.96 -14.76
C TYR A 80 -6.02 11.26 -15.31
N LYS A 81 -6.48 11.65 -16.51
CA LYS A 81 -6.01 12.87 -17.17
C LYS A 81 -6.43 14.11 -16.38
N HIS A 82 -7.66 14.12 -15.89
CA HIS A 82 -8.20 15.25 -15.16
C HIS A 82 -7.45 15.50 -13.83
N MET A 83 -7.26 14.46 -13.01
CA MET A 83 -6.57 14.56 -11.71
C MET A 83 -5.15 15.11 -11.85
N ARG A 84 -4.40 14.62 -12.85
CA ARG A 84 -3.03 15.07 -13.10
C ARG A 84 -3.01 16.56 -13.48
N CYS A 85 -3.95 17.02 -14.30
CA CYS A 85 -4.05 18.43 -14.68
C CYS A 85 -4.41 19.35 -13.51
N THR A 86 -5.30 18.94 -12.60
CA THR A 86 -5.76 19.81 -11.50
C THR A 86 -4.64 20.14 -10.51
N PHE A 87 -3.75 19.19 -10.21
CA PHE A 87 -2.67 19.40 -9.25
C PHE A 87 -1.42 20.04 -9.88
N LEU A 88 -1.11 19.75 -11.14
CA LEU A 88 0.04 20.36 -11.82
C LEU A 88 -0.06 21.90 -11.93
N ASN A 89 -1.28 22.43 -11.91
CA ASN A 89 -1.53 23.88 -12.01
C ASN A 89 -1.70 24.56 -10.64
N GLY A 90 -1.50 23.85 -9.53
CA GLY A 90 -1.71 24.34 -8.18
C GLY A 90 -0.44 24.82 -7.46
N LYS A 91 -0.62 25.61 -6.39
CA LYS A 91 0.48 26.13 -5.54
C LYS A 91 1.15 25.05 -4.68
N PHE A 92 0.56 23.85 -4.58
CA PHE A 92 1.00 22.79 -3.67
C PHE A 92 1.33 21.48 -4.41
N HIS A 93 2.64 21.25 -4.55
CA HIS A 93 3.37 19.98 -4.74
C HIS A 93 3.03 19.09 -5.94
N GLN A 94 4.02 18.28 -6.34
CA GLN A 94 3.82 17.15 -7.24
C GLN A 94 2.91 16.14 -6.53
N VAL A 95 1.93 15.59 -7.25
CA VAL A 95 1.10 14.50 -6.77
C VAL A 95 1.33 13.29 -7.64
N ASP A 96 1.11 12.11 -7.05
CA ASP A 96 1.01 10.89 -7.81
C ASP A 96 -0.23 10.12 -7.38
N PHE A 97 -0.62 9.18 -8.23
CA PHE A 97 -1.88 8.50 -8.09
C PHE A 97 -1.86 7.16 -8.82
N TYR A 98 -2.64 6.21 -8.30
CA TYR A 98 -2.93 4.98 -9.03
C TYR A 98 -4.29 4.42 -8.67
N LEU A 99 -4.74 3.46 -9.48
CA LEU A 99 -6.02 2.79 -9.34
C LEU A 99 -5.79 1.30 -9.10
N ASP A 100 -6.67 0.74 -8.30
CA ASP A 100 -6.74 -0.67 -8.00
C ASP A 100 -8.19 -1.13 -8.27
N GLN A 101 -8.36 -2.09 -9.18
CA GLN A 101 -9.67 -2.57 -9.59
C GLN A 101 -9.88 -3.98 -9.04
N TYR A 102 -10.97 -4.16 -8.31
CA TYR A 102 -11.34 -5.45 -7.75
C TYR A 102 -12.28 -6.23 -8.68
N SER A 103 -12.27 -7.54 -8.52
CA SER A 103 -13.13 -8.44 -9.30
C SER A 103 -14.63 -8.24 -9.02
N ASP A 104 -14.98 -7.60 -7.91
CA ASP A 104 -16.37 -7.28 -7.52
C ASP A 104 -16.89 -5.99 -8.19
N GLY A 105 -16.10 -5.38 -9.08
CA GLY A 105 -16.42 -4.12 -9.75
C GLY A 105 -16.06 -2.88 -8.92
N MET A 106 -15.65 -3.03 -7.67
CA MET A 106 -15.19 -1.91 -6.86
C MET A 106 -13.85 -1.41 -7.36
N THR A 107 -13.67 -0.09 -7.36
CA THR A 107 -12.39 0.55 -7.64
C THR A 107 -11.90 1.28 -6.41
N ARG A 108 -10.63 1.13 -6.10
CA ARG A 108 -9.92 1.92 -5.11
C ARG A 108 -8.96 2.87 -5.82
N SER A 109 -9.03 4.15 -5.47
CA SER A 109 -8.09 5.16 -5.94
C SER A 109 -7.18 5.60 -4.82
N TYR A 110 -5.92 5.82 -5.16
CA TYR A 110 -4.90 6.38 -4.28
C TYR A 110 -4.45 7.69 -4.88
N ILE A 111 -4.45 8.75 -4.08
CA ILE A 111 -3.88 10.05 -4.46
C ILE A 111 -3.02 10.52 -3.29
N TYR A 112 -1.77 10.86 -3.57
CA TYR A 112 -0.85 11.27 -2.52
C TYR A 112 0.13 12.34 -3.01
N SER A 113 0.62 13.12 -2.06
CA SER A 113 1.64 14.16 -2.30
C SER A 113 3.04 13.54 -2.44
N LEU A 114 3.84 14.12 -3.33
CA LEU A 114 5.27 13.84 -3.47
C LEU A 114 6.12 15.02 -2.93
N PRO A 115 7.28 14.74 -2.28
CA PRO A 115 7.70 13.42 -1.83
C PRO A 115 6.77 12.87 -0.75
N TYR A 116 6.58 11.55 -0.74
CA TYR A 116 5.70 10.90 0.24
C TYR A 116 6.28 11.03 1.65
N LYS A 117 5.54 11.67 2.58
CA LYS A 117 6.04 12.01 3.93
C LYS A 117 5.59 11.07 5.05
N MET A 118 4.63 10.18 4.80
CA MET A 118 4.12 9.29 5.85
C MET A 118 5.05 8.10 6.05
N ASN A 119 5.01 7.54 7.26
CA ASN A 119 5.83 6.40 7.66
C ASN A 119 5.18 5.06 7.32
N ASP A 120 3.91 5.05 6.91
CA ASP A 120 3.16 3.85 6.58
C ASP A 120 2.47 3.97 5.23
N MET A 121 2.22 2.82 4.60
CA MET A 121 1.39 2.74 3.41
C MET A 121 0.58 1.45 3.46
N HIS A 122 -0.73 1.61 3.46
CA HIS A 122 -1.66 0.49 3.63
C HIS A 122 -2.29 0.08 2.31
N ASP A 123 -2.90 -1.10 2.35
CA ASP A 123 -3.89 -1.51 1.37
C ASP A 123 -3.32 -1.81 -0.04
N ILE A 124 -2.00 -2.03 -0.16
CA ILE A 124 -1.31 -2.21 -1.44
C ILE A 124 -1.68 -3.56 -2.09
N SER A 125 -2.04 -3.55 -3.37
CA SER A 125 -2.39 -4.74 -4.16
C SER A 125 -1.36 -5.03 -5.28
N ASN A 126 -1.62 -6.06 -6.10
CA ASN A 126 -0.81 -6.39 -7.28
C ASN A 126 -0.72 -5.25 -8.32
N THR A 127 -1.65 -4.29 -8.32
CA THR A 127 -1.68 -3.18 -9.28
C THR A 127 -0.73 -2.04 -8.92
N PHE A 128 -0.09 -2.11 -7.74
CA PHE A 128 0.84 -1.08 -7.29
C PHE A 128 1.92 -0.79 -8.35
N PRO A 129 2.03 0.46 -8.84
CA PRO A 129 2.93 0.78 -9.95
C PRO A 129 4.40 0.82 -9.52
N GLY A 130 4.69 0.87 -8.23
CA GLY A 130 6.02 1.16 -7.69
C GLY A 130 6.19 2.65 -7.37
N GLY A 131 7.43 3.07 -7.15
CA GLY A 131 7.80 4.46 -6.90
C GLY A 131 9.01 4.55 -5.97
N SER A 132 9.23 5.71 -5.35
CA SER A 132 10.28 5.90 -4.34
C SER A 132 9.67 6.46 -3.05
N PHE A 133 9.60 5.62 -2.02
CA PHE A 133 8.93 5.91 -0.76
C PHE A 133 9.92 5.74 0.40
N THR A 134 10.96 6.57 0.41
CA THR A 134 12.07 6.50 1.37
C THR A 134 11.68 6.77 2.83
N ASN A 135 10.51 7.35 3.08
CA ASN A 135 10.00 7.62 4.44
C ASN A 135 9.15 6.47 5.00
N VAL A 136 8.66 5.56 4.15
CA VAL A 136 7.80 4.47 4.59
C VAL A 136 8.64 3.38 5.28
N ARG A 137 8.13 2.91 6.41
CA ARG A 137 8.69 1.85 7.26
C ARG A 137 7.72 0.70 7.48
N VAL A 138 6.42 0.95 7.29
CA VAL A 138 5.36 -0.02 7.54
C VAL A 138 4.49 -0.18 6.31
N ILE A 139 4.27 -1.42 5.88
CA ILE A 139 3.41 -1.74 4.74
C ILE A 139 2.41 -2.81 5.11
N LEU A 140 1.16 -2.60 4.65
CA LEU A 140 0.14 -3.62 4.57
C LEU A 140 -0.15 -3.93 3.09
N LEU A 141 0.22 -5.13 2.66
CA LEU A 141 -0.30 -5.71 1.41
C LEU A 141 -1.65 -6.34 1.70
N PHE A 142 -2.68 -5.94 0.94
CA PHE A 142 -4.03 -6.44 1.11
C PHE A 142 -4.66 -6.74 -0.26
N ASP A 143 -5.02 -8.00 -0.48
CA ASP A 143 -5.83 -8.41 -1.64
C ASP A 143 -6.72 -9.59 -1.26
N ILE A 144 -8.04 -9.40 -1.32
CA ILE A 144 -9.03 -10.45 -1.02
C ILE A 144 -9.55 -11.13 -2.28
N HIS A 145 -9.25 -10.59 -3.46
CA HIS A 145 -9.79 -11.06 -4.73
C HIS A 145 -8.78 -11.91 -5.49
N TYR A 146 -7.50 -11.56 -5.43
CA TYR A 146 -6.41 -12.17 -6.18
C TYR A 146 -5.24 -12.61 -5.28
N PRO A 147 -4.58 -13.74 -5.60
CA PRO A 147 -3.33 -14.11 -4.95
C PRO A 147 -2.23 -13.10 -5.33
N PHE A 148 -1.30 -12.83 -4.41
CA PHE A 148 -0.13 -12.00 -4.71
C PHE A 148 0.81 -12.68 -5.70
N GLU A 149 1.19 -11.94 -6.74
CA GLU A 149 2.21 -12.37 -7.70
C GLU A 149 3.61 -12.14 -7.14
N TYR A 150 4.58 -13.01 -7.44
CA TYR A 150 5.96 -12.83 -6.99
C TYR A 150 6.54 -11.44 -7.34
N LYS A 151 6.17 -10.90 -8.52
CA LYS A 151 6.58 -9.56 -9.00
C LYS A 151 6.14 -8.40 -8.09
N ILE A 152 5.13 -8.58 -7.23
CA ILE A 152 4.76 -7.53 -6.28
C ILE A 152 5.85 -7.34 -5.24
N TYR A 153 6.44 -8.43 -4.71
CA TYR A 153 7.46 -8.34 -3.68
C TYR A 153 8.72 -7.63 -4.18
N ASP A 154 9.10 -7.84 -5.45
CA ASP A 154 10.20 -7.11 -6.08
C ASP A 154 9.88 -5.60 -6.18
N ARG A 155 8.67 -5.26 -6.60
CA ARG A 155 8.20 -3.87 -6.62
C ARG A 155 8.21 -3.25 -5.22
N ILE A 156 7.80 -3.99 -4.19
CA ILE A 156 7.85 -3.52 -2.80
C ILE A 156 9.29 -3.30 -2.36
N ALA A 157 10.19 -4.26 -2.55
CA ALA A 157 11.58 -4.13 -2.14
C ALA A 157 12.27 -2.90 -2.77
N ARG A 158 12.02 -2.66 -4.06
CA ARG A 158 12.57 -1.49 -4.77
C ARG A 158 11.93 -0.16 -4.35
N SER A 159 10.63 -0.17 -4.07
CA SER A 159 9.90 1.07 -3.77
C SER A 159 10.07 1.55 -2.33
N PHE A 160 10.38 0.62 -1.43
CA PHE A 160 10.43 0.84 0.03
C PHE A 160 11.77 0.38 0.60
N PRO A 161 12.87 1.08 0.28
CA PRO A 161 14.22 0.62 0.60
C PRO A 161 14.48 0.46 2.10
N PHE A 162 13.73 1.15 2.97
CA PHE A 162 13.88 1.13 4.42
C PHE A 162 12.73 0.44 5.16
N LEU A 163 11.99 -0.44 4.46
CA LEU A 163 10.88 -1.19 5.04
C LEU A 163 11.30 -2.00 6.27
N ARG A 164 10.59 -1.84 7.39
CA ARG A 164 10.80 -2.56 8.64
C ARG A 164 9.71 -3.58 8.93
N ASP A 165 8.47 -3.22 8.63
CA ASP A 165 7.28 -4.01 8.96
C ASP A 165 6.48 -4.30 7.69
N LEU A 166 6.40 -5.57 7.32
CA LEU A 166 5.61 -6.05 6.19
C LEU A 166 4.49 -6.95 6.71
N THR A 167 3.25 -6.48 6.56
CA THR A 167 2.07 -7.31 6.77
C THR A 167 1.49 -7.72 5.42
N VAL A 168 1.28 -9.01 5.21
CA VAL A 168 0.65 -9.56 4.01
C VAL A 168 -0.67 -10.18 4.42
N LEU A 169 -1.78 -9.66 3.91
CA LEU A 169 -3.12 -10.19 4.11
C LEU A 169 -3.72 -10.60 2.77
N ASN A 170 -3.81 -11.91 2.54
CA ASN A 170 -4.31 -12.45 1.29
C ASN A 170 -5.24 -13.64 1.54
N ARG A 171 -6.54 -13.48 1.25
CA ARG A 171 -7.55 -14.51 1.60
C ARG A 171 -7.64 -15.67 0.61
N LYS A 172 -7.03 -15.58 -0.58
CA LYS A 172 -7.20 -16.60 -1.62
C LYS A 172 -5.93 -17.43 -1.83
N PRO A 173 -6.01 -18.76 -1.72
CA PRO A 173 -4.91 -19.61 -2.11
C PRO A 173 -4.64 -19.45 -3.62
N ARG A 174 -3.36 -19.45 -4.01
CA ARG A 174 -3.00 -19.61 -5.42
C ARG A 174 -3.48 -21.01 -5.83
N ASN A 175 -4.30 -21.13 -6.88
CA ASN A 175 -4.62 -22.44 -7.43
C ASN A 175 -3.32 -23.03 -8.00
N TYR A 176 -2.67 -23.92 -7.23
CA TYR A 176 -1.36 -24.48 -7.50
C TYR A 176 -1.25 -25.16 -8.89
N LYS A 177 -2.38 -25.54 -9.47
CA LYS A 177 -2.48 -26.32 -10.72
C LYS A 177 -2.03 -25.59 -11.99
N SER A 178 -1.91 -24.26 -12.02
CA SER A 178 -1.38 -23.52 -13.19
C SER A 178 0.11 -23.20 -13.12
N SER A 179 0.81 -23.56 -12.04
CA SER A 179 2.22 -23.20 -11.82
C SER A 179 3.23 -24.23 -12.33
N HIS A 180 2.79 -25.45 -12.66
CA HIS A 180 3.69 -26.48 -13.18
C HIS A 180 3.99 -26.33 -14.69
N GLU A 181 3.21 -25.54 -15.42
CA GLU A 181 3.46 -25.25 -16.85
C GLU A 181 4.24 -23.96 -17.09
N ALA A 182 4.36 -23.07 -16.09
CA ALA A 182 5.24 -21.89 -16.17
C ALA A 182 6.71 -22.21 -15.79
N LYS A 183 7.06 -23.48 -15.63
CA LYS A 183 8.45 -23.94 -15.49
C LYS A 183 9.02 -24.21 -16.87
N LYS A 184 9.61 -23.20 -17.55
CA LYS A 184 10.84 -23.38 -18.37
C LYS A 184 11.35 -22.20 -19.19
N SER A 185 10.64 -21.08 -19.33
CA SER A 185 11.19 -19.95 -20.08
C SER A 185 11.13 -18.66 -19.27
N ASP A 186 12.31 -18.09 -19.08
CA ASP A 186 12.54 -16.68 -18.75
C ASP A 186 12.28 -16.26 -17.31
N GLN A 187 13.28 -16.48 -16.47
CA GLN A 187 14.13 -15.40 -15.93
C GLN A 187 14.82 -15.93 -14.68
N ILE A 188 16.12 -15.69 -14.59
CA ILE A 188 16.85 -15.67 -13.32
C ILE A 188 16.07 -14.70 -12.43
N ALA A 189 15.21 -15.21 -11.55
CA ALA A 189 14.46 -14.36 -10.65
C ALA A 189 15.50 -13.67 -9.76
N SER A 190 15.70 -12.38 -9.98
CA SER A 190 16.61 -11.58 -9.15
C SER A 190 16.22 -11.76 -7.69
N VAL A 191 17.23 -11.97 -6.86
CA VAL A 191 17.04 -12.12 -5.43
C VAL A 191 16.43 -10.84 -4.88
N ILE A 192 15.23 -10.92 -4.33
CA ILE A 192 14.52 -9.83 -3.67
C ILE A 192 15.10 -9.66 -2.29
N VAL A 193 15.69 -8.50 -2.01
CA VAL A 193 16.33 -8.22 -0.72
C VAL A 193 15.49 -7.22 0.05
N PHE A 194 15.17 -7.55 1.30
CA PHE A 194 14.54 -6.62 2.24
C PHE A 194 15.53 -6.28 3.36
N PRO A 195 16.46 -5.33 3.14
CA PRO A 195 17.65 -5.16 4.00
C PRO A 195 17.32 -4.72 5.43
N HIS A 196 16.16 -4.10 5.65
CA HIS A 196 15.77 -3.53 6.94
C HIS A 196 14.54 -4.20 7.56
N LEU A 197 14.03 -5.28 6.97
CA LEU A 197 12.81 -5.93 7.44
C LEU A 197 13.05 -6.65 8.77
N THR A 198 12.39 -6.17 9.81
CA THR A 198 12.47 -6.74 11.16
C THR A 198 11.23 -7.55 11.52
N HIS A 199 10.07 -7.21 10.95
CA HIS A 199 8.82 -7.91 11.21
C HIS A 199 8.12 -8.29 9.90
N LEU A 200 7.86 -9.59 9.75
CA LEU A 200 7.02 -10.15 8.70
C LEU A 200 5.80 -10.78 9.35
N ARG A 201 4.62 -10.30 8.96
CA ARG A 201 3.34 -10.87 9.40
C ARG A 201 2.56 -11.35 8.19
N ILE A 202 2.23 -12.64 8.17
CA ILE A 202 1.40 -13.24 7.12
C ILE A 202 0.05 -13.58 7.77
N CYS A 203 -0.98 -12.83 7.41
CA CYS A 203 -2.33 -12.95 7.94
C CYS A 203 -3.25 -13.57 6.90
N LEU A 204 -4.15 -14.45 7.36
CA LEU A 204 -5.23 -15.04 6.55
C LEU A 204 -4.75 -15.72 5.25
N GLY A 205 -3.48 -16.13 5.19
CA GLY A 205 -2.80 -16.50 3.95
C GLY A 205 -2.29 -17.93 3.93
N ASN A 206 -2.58 -18.58 2.81
CA ASN A 206 -2.05 -19.86 2.35
C ASN A 206 -0.53 -19.97 2.60
N MET A 207 -0.08 -21.14 3.09
CA MET A 207 1.33 -21.50 3.31
C MET A 207 2.23 -21.19 2.11
N ASP A 208 1.70 -21.18 0.89
CA ASP A 208 2.42 -20.81 -0.34
C ASP A 208 3.09 -19.42 -0.29
N ILE A 209 2.47 -18.45 0.41
CA ILE A 209 3.04 -17.10 0.56
C ILE A 209 4.22 -17.13 1.53
N ALA A 210 4.06 -17.86 2.63
CA ALA A 210 5.13 -18.09 3.58
C ALA A 210 6.29 -18.83 2.91
N GLU A 211 6.01 -19.84 2.09
CA GLU A 211 7.03 -20.58 1.33
C GLU A 211 7.76 -19.67 0.32
N GLN A 212 7.04 -18.82 -0.43
CA GLN A 212 7.65 -17.89 -1.38
C GLN A 212 8.57 -16.85 -0.72
N LEU A 213 8.22 -16.38 0.49
CA LEU A 213 8.98 -15.35 1.19
C LEU A 213 10.08 -15.91 2.10
N LEU A 214 9.88 -17.09 2.69
CA LEU A 214 10.76 -17.66 3.70
C LEU A 214 11.63 -18.81 3.18
N VAL A 215 11.12 -19.60 2.23
CA VAL A 215 11.77 -20.85 1.77
C VAL A 215 12.41 -20.69 0.39
N ASN A 216 11.84 -19.84 -0.47
CA ASN A 216 12.38 -19.61 -1.80
C ASN A 216 13.73 -18.89 -1.72
N THR A 217 14.76 -19.42 -2.39
CA THR A 217 16.14 -18.89 -2.41
C THR A 217 16.25 -17.49 -3.00
N ASN A 218 15.16 -16.99 -3.59
CA ASN A 218 15.11 -15.73 -4.28
C ASN A 218 14.61 -14.58 -3.39
N THR A 219 14.41 -14.79 -2.08
CA THR A 219 14.14 -13.71 -1.12
C THR A 219 15.19 -13.74 0.00
N LEU A 220 15.85 -12.62 0.26
CA LEU A 220 16.79 -12.44 1.37
C LEU A 220 16.19 -11.53 2.43
N LEU A 221 15.89 -12.12 3.58
CA LEU A 221 15.54 -11.40 4.80
C LEU A 221 16.81 -11.16 5.64
N PRO A 222 16.85 -10.15 6.53
CA PRO A 222 18.07 -9.83 7.28
C PRO A 222 18.59 -10.99 8.14
N SER A 223 17.70 -11.87 8.62
CA SER A 223 18.07 -13.11 9.34
C SER A 223 18.84 -14.12 8.46
N HIS A 224 18.67 -14.08 7.13
CA HIS A 224 19.39 -14.95 6.18
C HIS A 224 20.77 -14.37 5.85
N VAL A 225 20.91 -13.04 5.78
CA VAL A 225 22.19 -12.35 5.53
C VAL A 225 23.19 -12.60 6.67
N ALA A 226 22.71 -12.66 7.91
CA ALA A 226 23.55 -12.98 9.07
C ALA A 226 24.07 -14.44 9.10
N GLN A 227 23.44 -15.35 8.32
CA GLN A 227 23.84 -16.76 8.23
C GLN A 227 24.77 -17.04 7.04
N THR A 228 24.70 -16.26 5.95
CA THR A 228 25.61 -16.43 4.80
C THR A 228 27.06 -16.05 5.12
N ASP A 229 27.30 -15.27 6.17
CA ASP A 229 28.65 -14.93 6.67
C ASP A 229 29.20 -15.95 7.68
N ARG A 230 28.45 -17.00 8.03
CA ARG A 230 28.89 -18.05 8.94
C ARG A 230 28.94 -19.39 8.22
N LYS A 231 30.15 -19.97 8.13
CA LYS A 231 30.37 -21.36 7.71
C LYS A 231 29.34 -22.30 8.39
N PRO A 232 28.84 -23.32 7.69
CA PRO A 232 27.77 -24.15 8.19
C PRO A 232 28.24 -24.92 9.42
N SER A 233 27.71 -24.58 10.58
CA SER A 233 27.68 -25.47 11.74
C SER A 233 26.28 -26.04 11.82
N VAL A 234 26.23 -27.38 11.80
CA VAL A 234 25.01 -28.16 11.98
C VAL A 234 24.36 -27.74 13.30
N ASN A 235 23.11 -27.27 13.26
CA ASN A 235 22.28 -27.37 14.45
C ASN A 235 20.80 -27.57 14.11
N ARG A 236 20.29 -28.68 14.64
CA ARG A 236 18.90 -29.08 14.70
C ARG A 236 18.16 -28.20 15.71
N GLY A 237 16.90 -27.90 15.39
CA GLY A 237 15.90 -27.45 16.37
C GLY A 237 15.51 -25.99 16.17
N TYR A 238 14.25 -25.77 15.76
CA TYR A 238 13.22 -25.08 16.56
C TYR A 238 11.93 -25.04 15.71
N LEU A 239 11.14 -26.09 15.83
CA LEU A 239 9.69 -26.05 15.63
C LEU A 239 9.10 -26.12 17.03
N SER A 240 8.56 -25.01 17.54
CA SER A 240 7.69 -25.04 18.71
C SER A 240 6.84 -23.78 18.81
N HIS A 241 5.54 -24.01 18.97
CA HIS A 241 4.47 -23.10 19.38
C HIS A 241 3.71 -22.34 18.27
N PHE A 242 2.87 -23.11 17.57
CA PHE A 242 1.53 -22.67 17.20
C PHE A 242 0.52 -23.48 18.03
N SER A 243 0.01 -22.89 19.08
CA SER A 243 -1.28 -23.26 19.66
C SER A 243 -1.95 -21.97 20.17
N ASP A 244 -3.25 -21.93 19.97
CA ASP A 244 -4.22 -21.00 20.56
C ASP A 244 -4.46 -19.70 19.78
N PHE A 245 -5.49 -19.73 18.93
CA PHE A 245 -6.61 -18.78 18.96
C PHE A 245 -7.76 -19.35 18.11
N THR A 246 -8.65 -20.09 18.79
CA THR A 246 -10.05 -20.28 18.39
C THR A 246 -10.90 -19.23 19.10
N ALA A 247 -11.63 -18.44 18.33
CA ALA A 247 -12.94 -17.87 18.66
C ALA A 247 -13.66 -17.54 17.36
#